data_AF-F6HTT0-F1
#
_entry.id   AF-F6HTT0-F1
#
_cell.length_a   1.000
_cell.length_b   1.000
_cell.length_c   1.000
_cell.angle_alpha   90.00
_cell.angle_beta   90.00
_cell.angle_gamma   90.00
#
_symmetry.space_group_name_H-M   'P 1'
#
loop_
_entity.id
_entity.type
_entity.pdbx_description
1 polymer ?
#
loop_
_entity_poly.entity_id
_entity_poly.type
_entity_poly.pdbx_seq_one_letter_code
_entity_poly.pdbx_strand_id
1 'polypeptide(L)'
;MKHLEESDVGISFYISQLPGFRGILKQRYCDFIVNEVDSDGNVVHLTSLDAPPESMEKNETKISDQSNKGYASEIELFRSLVGDSDVECLKGLIDQVASGIEDGVSPIVLSSSSDKSHRTAVHNFFKENLKFLVTDTIDGPDTSSKCIRVRLNSGGSHNNGRNSRKRKDRRDKPFDSRGSDNWSEHVGKFLRFHLYKENKDTQEAIGLIGKMLGIQPRSFGFAGTKDKRSVSTQRIIFSNLDHT
;
A
#
# COMPACT_ATOMS: atom_id res chain seq x y z
N MET A 1 -1.29 -48.86 -0.52
CA MET A 1 -0.08 -48.03 -0.46
C MET A 1 0.69 -48.43 0.77
N LYS A 2 2.00 -48.65 0.64
CA LYS A 2 2.87 -48.90 1.80
C LYS A 2 2.96 -47.59 2.60
N HIS A 3 2.76 -47.65 3.91
CA HIS A 3 3.00 -46.49 4.78
C HIS A 3 4.51 -46.23 4.85
N LEU A 4 4.92 -44.97 4.83
CA LEU A 4 6.32 -44.57 4.98
C LEU A 4 6.68 -44.61 6.47
N GLU A 5 7.69 -45.38 6.83
CA GLU A 5 8.21 -45.50 8.19
C GLU A 5 9.47 -44.63 8.38
N GLU A 6 9.81 -44.29 9.63
CA GLU A 6 11.01 -43.48 9.96
C GLU A 6 12.31 -44.11 9.44
N SER A 7 12.41 -45.45 9.46
CA SER A 7 13.56 -46.19 8.94
C SER A 7 13.74 -46.05 7.43
N ASP A 8 12.65 -45.82 6.68
CA ASP A 8 12.70 -45.65 5.22
C ASP A 8 13.40 -44.34 4.83
N VAL A 9 13.47 -43.37 5.75
CA VAL A 9 14.15 -42.07 5.59
C VAL A 9 15.42 -41.95 6.43
N GLY A 10 15.93 -43.07 6.96
CA GLY A 10 17.22 -43.13 7.67
C GLY A 10 17.18 -42.68 9.13
N ILE A 11 15.99 -42.57 9.75
CA ILE A 11 15.85 -42.25 11.18
C ILE A 11 15.76 -43.57 11.95
N SER A 12 16.83 -43.98 12.63
CA SER A 12 16.93 -45.32 13.23
C SER A 12 17.65 -45.42 14.58
N PHE A 13 18.25 -44.33 15.07
CA PHE A 13 19.05 -44.35 16.29
C PHE A 13 18.52 -43.38 17.35
N TYR A 14 18.70 -43.74 18.63
CA TYR A 14 18.36 -42.92 19.78
C TYR A 14 19.62 -42.53 20.55
N ILE A 15 19.60 -41.37 21.21
CA ILE A 15 20.67 -40.94 22.12
C ILE A 15 20.57 -41.69 23.46
N SER A 16 19.34 -41.89 23.96
CA SER A 16 19.08 -42.60 25.23
C SER A 16 19.03 -44.11 25.02
N GLN A 17 19.46 -44.86 26.02
CA GLN A 17 19.36 -46.34 26.07
C GLN A 17 18.16 -46.82 26.90
N LEU A 18 17.35 -45.91 27.45
CA LEU A 18 16.17 -46.27 28.24
C LEU A 18 15.07 -46.89 27.36
N PRO A 19 14.25 -47.81 27.91
CA PRO A 19 13.07 -48.33 27.20
C PRO A 19 12.11 -47.20 26.81
N GLY A 20 11.62 -47.24 25.58
CA GLY A 20 10.57 -46.33 25.11
C GLY A 20 9.21 -46.63 25.75
N PHE A 21 8.34 -45.62 25.73
CA PHE A 21 6.93 -45.77 26.10
C PHE A 21 6.04 -45.15 25.02
N ARG A 22 4.73 -45.40 25.08
CA ARG A 22 3.77 -44.88 24.10
C ARG A 22 3.16 -43.58 24.59
N GLY A 23 3.02 -42.62 23.69
CA GLY A 23 2.31 -41.36 23.92
C GLY A 23 1.58 -40.90 22.66
N ILE A 24 0.52 -40.12 22.83
CA ILE A 24 -0.19 -39.49 21.72
C ILE A 24 0.36 -38.08 21.54
N LEU A 25 1.01 -37.81 20.41
CA LEU A 25 1.52 -36.49 20.07
C LEU A 25 0.48 -35.70 19.27
N LYS A 26 0.31 -34.40 19.58
CA LYS A 26 -0.61 -33.48 18.85
C LYS A 26 -2.07 -33.99 18.81
N GLN A 27 -2.57 -34.57 19.92
CA GLN A 27 -3.96 -35.01 20.04
C GLN A 27 -4.92 -33.85 19.72
N ARG A 28 -4.70 -32.69 20.34
CA ARG A 28 -5.24 -31.39 19.92
C ARG A 28 -4.11 -30.51 19.40
N TYR A 29 -4.41 -29.57 18.51
CA TYR A 29 -3.40 -28.62 18.01
C TYR A 29 -2.86 -27.72 19.13
N CYS A 30 -3.65 -27.45 20.17
CA CYS A 30 -3.25 -26.67 21.34
C CYS A 30 -2.34 -27.42 22.31
N ASP A 31 -2.16 -28.74 22.15
CA ASP A 31 -1.19 -29.49 22.94
C ASP A 31 0.26 -29.29 22.43
N PHE A 32 0.42 -28.59 21.29
CA PHE A 32 1.72 -28.30 20.69
C PHE A 32 1.83 -26.80 20.40
N ILE A 33 2.57 -26.10 21.27
CA ILE A 33 2.72 -24.65 21.24
C ILE A 33 4.13 -24.32 20.78
N VAL A 34 4.24 -23.42 19.79
CA VAL A 34 5.52 -23.01 19.21
C VAL A 34 5.66 -21.49 19.29
N ASN A 35 6.60 -20.99 20.08
CA ASN A 35 6.95 -19.57 20.09
C ASN A 35 8.33 -19.40 19.46
N GLU A 36 8.42 -18.52 18.48
CA GLU A 36 9.70 -18.17 17.88
C GLU A 36 10.61 -17.50 18.91
N VAL A 37 11.90 -17.81 18.84
CA VAL A 37 12.94 -17.08 19.57
C VAL A 37 13.64 -16.19 18.55
N ASP A 38 13.70 -14.90 18.82
CA ASP A 38 14.36 -13.96 17.93
C ASP A 38 15.89 -13.99 18.03
N SER A 39 16.57 -13.19 17.20
CA SER A 39 18.03 -13.09 17.18
C SER A 39 18.63 -12.57 18.49
N ASP A 40 17.83 -11.89 19.30
CA ASP A 40 18.23 -11.32 20.59
C ASP A 40 17.95 -12.30 21.75
N GLY A 41 17.40 -13.49 21.44
CA GLY A 41 17.06 -14.52 22.41
C GLY A 41 15.69 -14.32 23.07
N ASN A 42 14.89 -13.35 22.63
CA ASN A 42 13.57 -13.09 23.20
C ASN A 42 12.53 -14.05 22.62
N VAL A 43 11.67 -14.59 23.49
CA VAL A 43 10.53 -15.40 23.08
C VAL A 43 9.41 -14.49 22.57
N VAL A 44 8.99 -14.73 21.32
CA VAL A 44 7.94 -13.97 20.67
C VAL A 44 6.58 -14.39 21.22
N HIS A 45 5.91 -13.45 21.88
CA HIS A 45 4.54 -13.61 22.37
C HIS A 45 3.63 -12.54 21.78
N LEU A 46 2.36 -12.89 21.55
CA LEU A 46 1.33 -11.91 21.25
C LEU A 46 0.93 -11.23 22.57
N THR A 47 1.35 -9.99 22.76
CA THR A 47 1.18 -9.24 24.02
C THR A 47 0.10 -8.17 23.97
N SER A 48 -0.17 -7.62 22.78
CA SER A 48 -1.20 -6.60 22.55
C SER A 48 -1.76 -6.76 21.13
N LEU A 49 -3.05 -6.41 20.99
CA LEU A 49 -3.77 -6.31 19.72
C LEU A 49 -3.99 -4.85 19.32
N ASP A 50 -3.48 -3.92 20.11
CA ASP A 50 -3.71 -2.50 19.92
C ASP A 50 -2.89 -2.01 18.72
N ALA A 51 -3.50 -1.18 17.89
CA ALA A 51 -2.76 -0.46 16.88
C ALA A 51 -1.78 0.52 17.58
N PRO A 52 -0.56 0.72 17.04
CA PRO A 52 0.30 1.80 17.50
C PRO A 52 -0.48 3.11 17.47
N PRO A 53 -0.30 4.01 18.47
CA PRO A 53 -0.95 5.30 18.44
C PRO A 53 -0.59 5.99 17.12
N GLU A 54 -1.61 6.39 16.35
CA GLU A 54 -1.40 7.14 15.13
C GLU A 54 -0.58 8.38 15.50
N SER A 55 0.65 8.48 14.99
CA SER A 55 1.35 9.76 14.95
C SER A 55 0.56 10.63 13.97
N MET A 56 -0.45 11.31 14.49
CA MET A 56 -1.28 12.25 13.76
C MET A 56 -0.44 13.47 13.37
N GLU A 57 0.41 13.33 12.35
CA GLU A 57 0.37 14.34 11.31
C GLU A 57 -0.81 13.98 10.43
N LYS A 58 -2.00 14.45 10.84
CA LYS A 58 -3.20 14.42 10.01
C LYS A 58 -2.91 15.18 8.72
N ASN A 59 -2.44 14.47 7.72
CA ASN A 59 -2.82 14.73 6.32
C ASN A 59 -4.10 13.94 6.01
N GLU A 60 -5.03 13.85 6.98
CA GLU A 60 -6.40 13.48 6.72
C GLU A 60 -7.04 14.66 5.97
N THR A 61 -7.06 14.56 4.65
CA THR A 61 -7.93 15.38 3.81
C THR A 61 -9.35 14.87 4.01
N LYS A 62 -9.93 15.14 5.18
CA LYS A 62 -11.37 15.00 5.41
C LYS A 62 -12.05 16.14 4.65
N ILE A 63 -12.91 15.74 3.71
CA ILE A 63 -13.77 16.60 2.89
C ILE A 63 -14.65 17.53 3.76
N SER A 64 -14.80 17.24 5.05
CA SER A 64 -15.65 18.00 5.98
C SER A 64 -15.07 19.31 6.53
N ASP A 65 -13.76 19.58 6.43
CA ASP A 65 -13.14 20.77 7.05
C ASP A 65 -12.82 21.92 6.06
N GLN A 66 -13.19 21.78 4.77
CA GLN A 66 -12.76 22.71 3.70
C GLN A 66 -13.80 23.73 3.24
N SER A 67 -14.93 23.90 3.91
CA SER A 67 -15.92 24.91 3.52
C SER A 67 -15.48 26.36 3.72
N ASN A 68 -14.25 26.62 4.20
CA ASN A 68 -13.77 27.98 4.53
C ASN A 68 -12.27 28.26 4.23
N LYS A 69 -11.56 27.42 3.45
CA LYS A 69 -10.18 27.73 3.05
C LYS A 69 -10.19 28.51 1.72
N GLY A 70 -9.89 29.81 1.77
CA GLY A 70 -9.78 30.63 0.58
C GLY A 70 -8.51 30.29 -0.21
N TYR A 71 -8.64 29.77 -1.43
CA TYR A 71 -7.53 29.40 -2.33
C TYR A 71 -6.87 30.60 -3.03
N ALA A 72 -6.88 31.78 -2.42
CA ALA A 72 -6.51 33.02 -3.09
C ALA A 72 -5.05 33.02 -3.59
N SER A 73 -4.12 32.50 -2.77
CA SER A 73 -2.70 32.42 -3.11
C SER A 73 -2.42 31.39 -4.21
N GLU A 74 -3.08 30.24 -4.15
CA GLU A 74 -2.98 29.19 -5.16
C GLU A 74 -3.57 29.67 -6.50
N ILE A 75 -4.69 30.39 -6.47
CA ILE A 75 -5.31 31.01 -7.65
C ILE A 75 -4.36 32.02 -8.32
N GLU A 76 -3.60 32.79 -7.54
CA GLU A 76 -2.63 33.76 -8.07
C GLU A 76 -1.38 33.08 -8.67
N LEU A 77 -0.90 32.01 -8.04
CA LEU A 77 0.16 31.16 -8.63
C LEU A 77 -0.30 30.51 -9.93
N PHE A 78 -1.53 29.99 -9.96
CA PHE A 78 -2.12 29.40 -11.17
C PHE A 78 -2.26 30.45 -12.28
N ARG A 79 -2.65 31.69 -11.94
CA ARG A 79 -2.75 32.78 -12.91
C ARG A 79 -1.43 33.07 -13.60
N SER A 80 -0.33 33.05 -12.86
CA SER A 80 0.99 33.22 -13.44
C SER A 80 1.40 32.06 -14.36
N LEU A 81 0.82 30.87 -14.16
CA LEU A 81 1.13 29.68 -14.93
C LEU A 81 0.32 29.57 -16.23
N VAL A 82 -0.98 29.87 -16.22
CA VAL A 82 -1.90 29.58 -17.35
C VAL A 82 -2.64 30.81 -17.89
N GLY A 83 -2.52 31.97 -17.23
CA GLY A 83 -3.19 33.22 -17.63
C GLY A 83 -4.64 33.34 -17.14
N ASP A 84 -5.25 34.50 -17.38
CA ASP A 84 -6.51 34.89 -16.73
C ASP A 84 -7.73 34.04 -17.16
N SER A 85 -7.80 33.60 -18.41
CA SER A 85 -8.96 32.84 -18.93
C SER A 85 -9.16 31.52 -18.18
N ASP A 86 -8.09 30.76 -17.97
CA ASP A 86 -8.13 29.44 -17.34
C ASP A 86 -8.31 29.54 -15.82
N VAL A 87 -7.91 30.65 -15.22
CA VAL A 87 -8.09 30.94 -13.80
C VAL A 87 -9.54 31.17 -13.45
N GLU A 88 -10.29 31.89 -14.30
CA GLU A 88 -11.72 32.10 -14.07
C GLU A 88 -12.50 30.78 -14.16
N CYS A 89 -12.09 29.85 -15.05
CA CYS A 89 -12.63 28.49 -15.08
C CYS A 89 -12.35 27.72 -13.78
N LEU A 90 -11.13 27.84 -13.23
CA LEU A 90 -10.76 27.17 -11.98
C LEU A 90 -11.53 27.74 -10.78
N LYS A 91 -11.70 29.06 -10.70
CA LYS A 91 -12.53 29.71 -9.67
C LYS A 91 -13.96 29.20 -9.70
N GLY A 92 -14.58 29.17 -10.88
CA GLY A 92 -15.93 28.65 -11.05
C GLY A 92 -16.05 27.19 -10.60
N LEU A 93 -15.05 26.35 -10.88
CA LEU A 93 -15.02 24.96 -10.41
C LEU A 93 -14.91 24.87 -8.88
N ILE A 94 -14.04 25.69 -8.26
CA ILE A 94 -13.87 25.72 -6.80
C ILE A 94 -15.16 26.19 -6.13
N ASP A 95 -15.83 27.22 -6.67
CA ASP A 95 -17.10 27.72 -6.16
C ASP A 95 -18.22 26.67 -6.27
N GLN A 96 -18.26 25.91 -7.37
CA GLN A 96 -19.18 24.77 -7.52
C GLN A 96 -18.93 23.69 -6.48
N VAL A 97 -17.67 23.34 -6.22
CA VAL A 97 -17.30 22.38 -5.18
C VAL A 97 -17.67 22.89 -3.79
N ALA A 98 -17.45 24.17 -3.50
CA ALA A 98 -17.81 24.79 -2.22
C ALA A 98 -19.33 24.86 -2.00
N SER A 99 -20.13 24.91 -3.06
CA SER A 99 -21.60 24.93 -3.00
C SER A 99 -22.26 23.59 -2.64
N GLY A 100 -21.47 22.50 -2.53
CA GLY A 100 -21.94 21.22 -1.96
C GLY A 100 -22.79 20.33 -2.87
N ILE A 101 -22.79 20.58 -4.19
CA ILE A 101 -23.52 19.76 -5.17
C ILE A 101 -22.60 18.63 -5.65
N GLU A 102 -22.51 17.52 -4.91
CA GLU A 102 -21.62 16.39 -5.25
C GLU A 102 -21.96 15.70 -6.59
N ASP A 103 -23.22 15.73 -7.03
CA ASP A 103 -23.71 15.04 -8.24
C ASP A 103 -23.74 15.90 -9.52
N GLY A 104 -23.16 17.11 -9.51
CA GLY A 104 -23.29 18.07 -10.62
C GLY A 104 -22.03 18.82 -11.05
N VAL A 105 -20.87 18.62 -10.42
CA VAL A 105 -19.65 19.37 -10.77
C VAL A 105 -19.10 18.90 -12.13
N SER A 106 -19.26 19.74 -13.14
CA SER A 106 -18.79 19.44 -14.50
C SER A 106 -17.28 19.66 -14.62
N PRO A 107 -16.55 18.79 -15.35
CA PRO A 107 -15.12 18.98 -15.55
C PRO A 107 -14.85 20.23 -16.39
N ILE A 108 -13.81 20.97 -16.05
CA ILE A 108 -13.32 22.10 -16.87
C ILE A 108 -12.21 21.61 -17.80
N VAL A 109 -12.12 22.21 -18.98
CA VAL A 109 -11.02 21.98 -19.93
C VAL A 109 -10.28 23.30 -20.08
N LEU A 110 -8.99 23.27 -19.76
CA LEU A 110 -8.09 24.41 -19.88
C LEU A 110 -7.74 24.66 -21.35
N SER A 111 -7.22 25.86 -21.60
CA SER A 111 -6.77 26.27 -22.93
C SER A 111 -5.75 25.30 -23.53
N SER A 112 -5.77 25.16 -24.85
CA SER A 112 -4.89 24.22 -25.54
C SER A 112 -3.43 24.63 -25.41
N SER A 113 -2.58 23.69 -25.01
CA SER A 113 -1.14 23.86 -24.92
C SER A 113 -0.42 22.82 -25.78
N SER A 114 0.42 23.27 -26.70
CA SER A 114 1.29 22.40 -27.50
C SER A 114 2.53 21.94 -26.70
N ASP A 115 2.98 22.75 -25.74
CA ASP A 115 4.17 22.49 -24.93
C ASP A 115 3.92 21.42 -23.84
N LYS A 116 4.71 20.35 -23.91
CA LYS A 116 4.67 19.27 -22.93
C LYS A 116 5.19 19.72 -21.55
N SER A 117 6.18 20.61 -21.52
CA SER A 117 6.76 21.11 -20.26
C SER A 117 5.73 21.95 -19.51
N HIS A 118 5.08 22.90 -20.20
CA HIS A 118 3.94 23.63 -19.67
C HIS A 118 2.82 22.71 -19.16
N ARG A 119 2.38 21.71 -19.96
CA ARG A 119 1.35 20.76 -19.50
C ARG A 119 1.76 20.02 -18.22
N THR A 120 3.03 19.63 -18.13
CA THR A 120 3.57 18.96 -16.94
C THR A 120 3.57 19.87 -15.72
N ALA A 121 3.92 21.15 -15.88
CA ALA A 121 3.89 22.14 -14.81
C ALA A 121 2.46 22.34 -14.27
N VAL A 122 1.46 22.40 -15.16
CA VAL A 122 0.05 22.48 -14.76
C VAL A 122 -0.39 21.23 -13.99
N HIS A 123 -0.04 20.03 -14.46
CA HIS A 123 -0.33 18.79 -13.72
C HIS A 123 0.29 18.79 -12.30
N ASN A 124 1.54 19.23 -12.17
CA ASN A 124 2.23 19.32 -10.88
C ASN A 124 1.56 20.34 -9.96
N PHE A 125 1.14 21.49 -10.48
CA PHE A 125 0.42 22.51 -9.72
C PHE A 125 -0.83 21.92 -9.03
N PHE A 126 -1.68 21.17 -9.75
CA PHE A 126 -2.86 20.54 -9.16
C PHE A 126 -2.49 19.45 -8.14
N LYS A 127 -1.45 18.65 -8.42
CA LYS A 127 -0.99 17.58 -7.53
C LYS A 127 -0.47 18.12 -6.19
N GLU A 128 0.18 19.27 -6.21
CA GLU A 128 0.79 19.87 -5.02
C GLU A 128 -0.21 20.72 -4.24
N ASN A 129 -1.03 21.52 -4.94
CA ASN A 129 -1.83 22.58 -4.32
C ASN A 129 -3.32 22.24 -4.21
N LEU A 130 -3.88 21.39 -5.07
CA LEU A 130 -5.33 21.13 -5.18
C LEU A 130 -5.63 19.62 -5.28
N LYS A 131 -5.24 18.85 -4.27
CA LYS A 131 -5.30 17.36 -4.25
C LYS A 131 -6.71 16.76 -4.39
N PHE A 132 -7.75 17.54 -4.15
CA PHE A 132 -9.15 17.14 -4.36
C PHE A 132 -9.55 17.17 -5.85
N LEU A 133 -8.70 17.73 -6.72
CA LEU A 133 -8.86 17.74 -8.17
C LEU A 133 -7.84 16.79 -8.82
N VAL A 134 -8.26 16.14 -9.90
CA VAL A 134 -7.44 15.28 -10.76
C VAL A 134 -7.37 15.90 -12.15
N THR A 135 -6.23 15.73 -12.80
CA THR A 135 -5.99 16.24 -14.14
C THR A 135 -5.59 15.15 -15.12
N ASP A 136 -6.08 15.23 -16.35
CA ASP A 136 -5.70 14.37 -17.47
C ASP A 136 -5.51 15.17 -18.76
N THR A 137 -4.57 14.74 -19.60
CA THR A 137 -4.35 15.38 -20.91
C THR A 137 -5.30 14.77 -21.94
N ILE A 138 -6.11 15.60 -22.58
CA ILE A 138 -6.99 15.23 -23.69
C ILE A 138 -6.50 15.87 -25.00
N ASP A 139 -6.93 15.34 -26.13
CA ASP A 139 -6.68 15.99 -27.42
C ASP A 139 -7.53 17.27 -27.51
N GLY A 140 -6.91 18.34 -27.99
CA GLY A 140 -7.56 19.63 -28.15
C GLY A 140 -8.41 19.70 -29.43
N PRO A 141 -9.03 20.86 -29.70
CA PRO A 141 -9.85 21.05 -30.90
C PRO A 141 -9.07 20.85 -32.21
N ASP A 142 -7.77 21.13 -32.21
CA ASP A 142 -6.88 20.84 -33.34
C ASP A 142 -6.14 19.51 -33.13
N THR A 143 -5.96 18.75 -34.20
CA THR A 143 -5.27 17.43 -34.22
C THR A 143 -3.85 17.45 -33.64
N SER A 144 -3.19 18.62 -33.58
CA SER A 144 -1.85 18.80 -32.99
C SER A 144 -1.84 19.43 -31.61
N SER A 145 -3.01 19.86 -31.11
CA SER A 145 -3.14 20.57 -29.84
C SER A 145 -3.57 19.60 -28.74
N LYS A 146 -3.16 19.86 -27.50
CA LYS A 146 -3.62 19.08 -26.35
C LYS A 146 -4.12 20.02 -25.28
N CYS A 147 -5.16 19.62 -24.57
CA CYS A 147 -5.72 20.37 -23.46
C CYS A 147 -5.59 19.57 -22.16
N ILE A 148 -5.68 20.27 -21.03
CA ILE A 148 -5.74 19.63 -19.72
C ILE A 148 -7.17 19.71 -19.24
N ARG A 149 -7.75 18.55 -18.93
CA ARG A 149 -9.04 18.46 -18.26
C ARG A 149 -8.83 18.33 -16.76
N VAL A 150 -9.62 19.06 -15.99
CA VAL A 150 -9.60 19.07 -14.52
C VAL A 150 -10.95 18.57 -14.02
N ARG A 151 -10.96 17.62 -13.09
CA ARG A 151 -12.16 16.98 -12.55
C ARG A 151 -12.04 16.72 -11.06
N LEU A 152 -13.18 16.64 -10.35
CA LEU A 152 -13.18 16.27 -8.94
C LEU A 152 -12.67 14.83 -8.77
N ASN A 153 -11.87 14.61 -7.72
CA ASN A 153 -11.39 13.30 -7.33
C ASN A 153 -12.50 12.49 -6.64
N SER A 154 -13.57 12.15 -7.37
CA SER A 154 -14.57 11.22 -6.88
C SER A 154 -13.97 9.81 -6.90
N GLY A 155 -13.93 9.14 -5.75
CA GLY A 155 -13.34 7.80 -5.54
C GLY A 155 -14.06 6.65 -6.25
N GLY A 156 -14.64 6.89 -7.42
CA GLY A 156 -15.33 5.91 -8.25
C GLY A 156 -14.39 5.17 -9.21
N SER A 157 -14.37 3.85 -9.06
CA SER A 157 -13.79 2.85 -9.97
C SER A 157 -13.95 3.18 -11.46
N HIS A 158 -12.85 3.17 -12.24
CA HIS A 158 -12.76 2.35 -13.46
C HIS A 158 -11.33 2.25 -14.03
N ASN A 159 -11.03 1.02 -14.44
CA ASN A 159 -9.91 0.61 -15.29
C ASN A 159 -9.71 1.53 -16.51
N ASN A 160 -8.47 1.88 -16.81
CA ASN A 160 -7.93 1.72 -18.17
C ASN A 160 -6.43 2.01 -18.26
N GLY A 161 -5.79 1.32 -19.21
CA GLY A 161 -4.53 1.80 -19.78
C GLY A 161 -3.27 1.01 -19.43
N ARG A 162 -3.27 -0.31 -19.71
CA ARG A 162 -2.03 -1.03 -19.97
C ARG A 162 -1.27 -0.30 -21.08
N ASN A 163 -0.20 0.41 -20.73
CA ASN A 163 0.84 0.72 -21.69
C ASN A 163 2.20 0.26 -21.16
N SER A 164 2.64 -0.84 -21.76
CA SER A 164 4.01 -1.32 -21.89
C SER A 164 5.02 -0.17 -21.93
N ARG A 165 5.78 -0.01 -20.84
CA ARG A 165 7.12 0.62 -20.83
C ARG A 165 7.72 0.46 -19.44
N LYS A 166 8.38 -0.67 -19.17
CA LYS A 166 9.39 -0.78 -18.10
C LYS A 166 10.25 -2.03 -18.27
N ARG A 167 11.03 -2.04 -19.36
CA ARG A 167 12.16 -2.98 -19.55
C ARG A 167 13.40 -2.19 -19.94
N LYS A 168 13.81 -1.20 -19.13
CA LYS A 168 15.13 -0.56 -19.32
C LYS A 168 15.76 0.10 -18.09
N ASP A 169 15.36 -0.25 -16.87
CA ASP A 169 15.98 0.37 -15.67
C ASP A 169 16.17 -0.62 -14.52
N ARG A 170 17.01 -1.64 -14.76
CA ARG A 170 17.39 -2.66 -13.77
C ARG A 170 18.82 -2.53 -13.26
N ARG A 171 19.57 -1.50 -13.68
CA ARG A 171 21.00 -1.41 -13.37
C ARG A 171 21.36 -0.50 -12.19
N ASP A 172 20.52 0.48 -11.84
CA ASP A 172 20.82 1.46 -10.78
C ASP A 172 19.79 1.51 -9.64
N LYS A 173 19.06 0.41 -9.39
CA LYS A 173 18.16 0.36 -8.22
C LYS A 173 18.94 -0.08 -6.97
N PRO A 174 18.83 0.65 -5.84
CA PRO A 174 19.37 0.21 -4.56
C PRO A 174 18.92 -1.23 -4.25
N PHE A 175 19.80 -1.99 -3.58
CA PHE A 175 19.58 -3.39 -3.16
C PHE A 175 18.24 -3.59 -2.45
N ASP A 176 17.73 -2.52 -1.83
CA ASP A 176 16.42 -2.49 -1.21
C ASP A 176 15.61 -1.27 -1.69
N SER A 177 14.92 -1.44 -2.83
CA SER A 177 13.93 -0.48 -3.34
C SER A 177 12.51 -0.82 -2.86
N ARG A 178 12.39 -1.53 -1.72
CA ARG A 178 11.10 -1.82 -1.09
C ARG A 178 10.68 -0.59 -0.27
N GLY A 179 9.74 0.18 -0.79
CA GLY A 179 9.15 1.32 -0.09
C GLY A 179 8.23 2.10 -1.01
N SER A 180 7.25 2.78 -0.42
CA SER A 180 6.45 3.78 -1.12
C SER A 180 7.01 5.17 -0.86
N ASP A 181 7.02 6.03 -1.88
CA ASP A 181 7.36 7.46 -1.72
C ASP A 181 6.40 8.17 -0.75
N ASN A 182 5.22 7.58 -0.47
CA ASN A 182 4.20 8.10 0.43
C ASN A 182 4.32 7.58 1.87
N TRP A 183 5.41 6.89 2.22
CA TRP A 183 5.68 6.45 3.58
C TRP A 183 6.46 7.52 4.34
N SER A 184 5.96 7.94 5.51
CA SER A 184 6.56 8.99 6.32
C SER A 184 8.03 8.68 6.61
N GLU A 185 8.95 9.60 6.33
CA GLU A 185 10.39 9.41 6.58
C GLU A 185 10.70 9.11 8.06
N HIS A 186 9.85 9.61 8.96
CA HIS A 186 9.94 9.41 10.41
C HIS A 186 9.47 8.02 10.88
N VAL A 187 8.73 7.28 10.03
CA VAL A 187 8.26 5.93 10.35
C VAL A 187 9.20 4.95 9.63
N GLY A 188 9.81 4.02 10.37
CA GLY A 188 10.74 3.06 9.78
C GLY A 188 10.14 2.33 8.57
N LYS A 189 10.96 2.03 7.55
CA LYS A 189 10.53 1.46 6.25
C LYS A 189 9.81 0.10 6.34
N PHE A 190 9.87 -0.55 7.49
CA PHE A 190 9.32 -1.87 7.73
C PHE A 190 8.40 -1.86 8.93
N LEU A 191 7.21 -2.43 8.76
CA LEU A 191 6.32 -2.74 9.86
C LEU A 191 6.69 -4.10 10.42
N ARG A 192 6.88 -4.20 11.74
CA ARG A 192 7.11 -5.47 12.43
C ARG A 192 5.89 -5.78 13.29
N PHE A 193 5.38 -7.00 13.22
CA PHE A 193 4.28 -7.46 14.05
C PHE A 193 4.43 -8.94 14.38
N HIS A 194 3.68 -9.40 15.39
CA HIS A 194 3.65 -10.80 15.77
C HIS A 194 2.43 -11.47 15.14
N LEU A 195 2.67 -12.54 14.39
CA LEU A 195 1.62 -13.40 13.85
C LEU A 195 1.36 -14.54 14.82
N TYR A 196 0.17 -14.53 15.41
CA TYR A 196 -0.40 -15.66 16.11
C TYR A 196 -1.31 -16.43 15.16
N LYS A 197 -1.09 -17.75 15.04
CA LYS A 197 -1.90 -18.63 14.20
C LYS A 197 -2.22 -19.94 14.91
N GLU A 198 -3.42 -20.44 14.67
CA GLU A 198 -3.90 -21.71 15.18
C GLU A 198 -4.29 -22.62 14.01
N ASN A 199 -3.79 -23.85 14.02
CA ASN A 199 -4.13 -24.88 13.04
C ASN A 199 -4.01 -24.42 11.57
N LYS A 200 -3.03 -23.55 11.28
CA LYS A 200 -2.86 -22.91 9.97
C LYS A 200 -1.39 -22.87 9.58
N ASP A 201 -1.11 -23.02 8.30
CA ASP A 201 0.23 -22.86 7.75
C ASP A 201 0.64 -21.38 7.69
N THR A 202 1.94 -21.09 7.85
CA THR A 202 2.46 -19.71 7.81
C THR A 202 2.18 -19.03 6.47
N GLN A 203 2.40 -19.71 5.34
CA GLN A 203 2.14 -19.13 4.01
C GLN A 203 0.64 -18.94 3.76
N GLU A 204 -0.19 -19.88 4.20
CA GLU A 204 -1.65 -19.73 4.13
C GLU A 204 -2.15 -18.51 4.93
N ALA A 205 -1.60 -18.26 6.12
CA ALA A 205 -1.96 -17.12 6.96
C ALA A 205 -1.54 -15.79 6.30
N ILE A 206 -0.30 -15.70 5.82
CA ILE A 206 0.20 -14.53 5.10
C ILE A 206 -0.57 -14.28 3.80
N GLY A 207 -0.91 -15.33 3.06
CA GLY A 207 -1.71 -15.22 1.84
C GLY A 207 -3.12 -14.65 2.10
N LEU A 208 -3.74 -15.05 3.21
CA LEU A 208 -5.04 -14.51 3.63
C LEU A 208 -4.93 -13.01 3.98
N ILE A 209 -3.92 -12.64 4.77
CA ILE A 209 -3.65 -11.24 5.14
C ILE A 209 -3.37 -10.40 3.89
N GLY A 210 -2.51 -10.90 2.99
CA GLY A 210 -2.21 -10.24 1.72
C GLY A 210 -3.46 -10.02 0.87
N LYS A 211 -4.34 -11.03 0.75
CA LYS A 211 -5.60 -10.90 0.02
C LYS A 211 -6.53 -9.85 0.65
N MET A 212 -6.63 -9.80 1.97
CA MET A 212 -7.45 -8.82 2.69
C MET A 212 -6.94 -7.38 2.48
N LEU A 213 -5.62 -7.21 2.41
CA LEU A 213 -4.98 -5.90 2.27
C LEU A 213 -4.73 -5.49 0.81
N GLY A 214 -4.97 -6.37 -0.17
CA GLY A 214 -4.61 -6.14 -1.58
C GLY A 214 -3.10 -6.18 -1.84
N ILE A 215 -2.33 -6.83 -0.96
CA ILE A 215 -0.86 -6.86 -0.99
C ILE A 215 -0.35 -8.25 -1.35
N GLN A 216 0.77 -8.30 -2.06
CA GLN A 216 1.37 -9.55 -2.47
C GLN A 216 2.08 -10.24 -1.30
N PRO A 217 2.03 -11.58 -1.18
CA PRO A 217 2.73 -12.32 -0.12
C PRO A 217 4.24 -12.04 -0.03
N ARG A 218 4.88 -11.68 -1.15
CA ARG A 218 6.30 -11.31 -1.21
C ARG A 218 6.65 -10.03 -0.43
N SER A 219 5.65 -9.22 -0.08
CA SER A 219 5.82 -8.05 0.79
C SER A 219 6.06 -8.43 2.25
N PHE A 220 5.84 -9.69 2.62
CA PHE A 220 6.05 -10.21 3.97
C PHE A 220 7.33 -11.04 4.03
N GLY A 221 8.16 -10.76 5.04
CA GLY A 221 9.34 -11.54 5.40
C GLY A 221 9.17 -12.20 6.77
N PHE A 222 9.72 -13.40 6.92
CA PHE A 222 9.74 -14.18 8.16
C PHE A 222 10.91 -15.17 8.17
N ALA A 223 11.39 -15.57 9.34
CA ALA A 223 12.59 -16.41 9.47
C ALA A 223 12.37 -17.88 9.11
N GLY A 224 11.13 -18.36 9.17
CA GLY A 224 10.76 -19.72 8.78
C GLY A 224 9.28 -19.98 8.97
N THR A 225 8.81 -21.06 8.34
CA THR A 225 7.45 -21.56 8.55
C THR A 225 7.34 -22.23 9.91
N LYS A 226 6.14 -22.25 10.48
CA LYS A 226 5.82 -22.92 11.75
C LYS A 226 4.75 -23.97 11.48
N ASP A 227 4.75 -25.06 12.23
CA ASP A 227 3.83 -26.19 12.08
C ASP A 227 2.38 -25.75 11.79
N LYS A 228 1.72 -26.41 10.83
CA LYS A 228 0.30 -26.16 10.57
C LYS A 228 -0.54 -26.61 11.76
N ARG A 229 -0.35 -27.85 12.24
CA ARG A 229 -1.07 -28.42 13.38
C ARG A 229 -0.38 -28.03 14.70
N SER A 230 -0.51 -26.77 15.07
CA SER A 230 -0.02 -26.20 16.33
C SER A 230 -0.76 -24.91 16.66
N VAL A 231 -0.52 -24.39 17.86
CA VAL A 231 -0.64 -22.95 18.16
C VAL A 231 0.75 -22.36 18.02
N SER A 232 0.93 -21.33 17.19
CA SER A 232 2.26 -20.74 17.00
C SER A 232 2.27 -19.23 16.93
N THR A 233 3.30 -18.64 17.53
CA THR A 233 3.60 -17.20 17.47
C THR A 233 4.95 -16.98 16.80
N GLN A 234 5.01 -16.10 15.81
CA GLN A 234 6.25 -15.74 15.11
C GLN A 234 6.26 -14.25 14.71
N ARG A 235 7.45 -13.69 14.51
CA ARG A 235 7.65 -12.33 14.01
C ARG A 235 7.49 -12.30 12.49
N ILE A 236 6.71 -11.32 12.01
CA ILE A 236 6.57 -11.01 10.60
C ILE A 236 7.07 -9.59 10.36
N ILE A 237 7.74 -9.40 9.23
CA ILE A 237 8.16 -8.11 8.73
C ILE A 237 7.36 -7.82 7.47
N PHE A 238 6.73 -6.66 7.41
CA PHE A 238 6.05 -6.17 6.22
C PHE A 238 6.81 -4.98 5.66
N SER A 239 7.03 -4.99 4.34
CA SER A 239 7.60 -3.88 3.58
C SER A 239 6.60 -3.41 2.54
N ASN A 240 6.31 -2.12 2.48
CA ASN A 240 5.44 -1.57 1.45
C ASN A 240 6.15 -1.70 0.09
N LEU A 241 5.78 -2.71 -0.69
CA LEU A 241 6.30 -2.89 -2.04
C LEU A 241 5.48 -1.99 -2.98
N ASP A 242 6.06 -0.86 -3.39
CA ASP A 242 5.57 -0.16 -4.58
C ASP A 242 5.83 -1.05 -5.80
N HIS A 243 4.81 -1.78 -6.20
CA HIS A 243 4.78 -2.47 -7.47
C HIS A 243 4.35 -1.49 -8.56
N THR A 244 5.32 -0.69 -9.04
CA THR A 244 5.25 -0.16 -10.41
C THR A 244 5.63 -1.21 -11.44
#